data_AF-A0A940X7T8-F1
#
_entry.id   AF-A0A940X7T8-F1
#
_cell.length_a   1.000
_cell.length_b   1.000
_cell.length_c   1.000
_cell.angle_alpha   90.00
_cell.angle_beta   90.00
_cell.angle_gamma   90.00
#
_symmetry.space_group_name_H-M   'P 1'
#
loop_
_entity.id
_entity.type
_entity.pdbx_description
1 polymer ?
#
loop_
_entity_poly.entity_id
_entity_poly.type
_entity_poly.pdbx_seq_one_letter_code
_entity_poly.pdbx_strand_id
1 'polypeptide(L)'
;MYTIPIVVHIIIPNNEAIGTLYNPSDTEVQKWIDNLNKIFATTYGGIFSAEGVGNNDGTVMPFKLVLAKRTKDCSETTGIVRYDASTLSSYPTNGVGSSGVQADEVRTFAPHWQESSYFNIYVVNTVRSFAGYPSNPNANYDAFLQSNLVTGSSNFDVSILPHELGHSLGLIHTFDGSDPDAAVKVCPVNNDCTIDNDKVCDTSPNTAYLNPLPDNSMTNPCTNQLYDGIQYNMMSYNSNRKFTPGQRDRALLQFLTNRENLTQSLGATPLIDNSGGGTLKATTCTIADPISHYNYGEGPTLVSLGNINNKSGGRSTSNKEFYVNYSSQNCINSSVFTDLSVEQNYTLQINITGNPQYIQAWIDYDNSGTFETSELVANSITKVPTPNGFTTDAIWTKNIVPPVTATLNTPLRFRVRASEETGVCTTPAYGQVEDYTVTLKPSTILNTNEQKADSKFVIGYAKKDNKLISNKIIGNYKIYDMSGKLIQKGTSDSKEVDLTFSQSGVYIIMVNSYSIKFNK
;
A
#
# COMPACT_ATOMS: atom_id res chain seq x y z
N MET A 1 8.80 0.94 -6.27
CA MET A 1 8.25 2.21 -5.72
C MET A 1 7.02 1.86 -4.91
N TYR A 2 7.05 2.08 -3.61
CA TYR A 2 5.95 1.84 -2.69
C TYR A 2 5.13 3.11 -2.51
N THR A 3 3.85 3.04 -2.80
CA THR A 3 2.94 4.17 -2.57
C THR A 3 2.46 4.15 -1.13
N ILE A 4 2.66 5.24 -0.40
CA ILE A 4 2.22 5.41 0.98
C ILE A 4 1.05 6.40 0.99
N PRO A 5 -0.17 5.95 1.33
CA PRO A 5 -1.29 6.85 1.53
C PRO A 5 -1.06 7.71 2.77
N ILE A 6 -1.24 9.02 2.65
CA ILE A 6 -1.06 9.95 3.75
C ILE A 6 -2.34 10.73 4.03
N VAL A 7 -2.50 11.13 5.28
CA VAL A 7 -3.55 12.04 5.74
C VAL A 7 -2.87 13.19 6.45
N VAL A 8 -3.16 14.42 6.01
CA VAL A 8 -2.62 15.64 6.59
C VAL A 8 -3.65 16.27 7.51
N HIS A 9 -3.38 16.26 8.80
CA HIS A 9 -4.18 16.87 9.86
C HIS A 9 -3.66 18.27 10.16
N ILE A 10 -4.41 19.31 9.79
CA ILE A 10 -4.04 20.70 10.02
C ILE A 10 -4.74 21.19 11.28
N ILE A 11 -3.96 21.53 12.31
CA ILE A 11 -4.47 21.93 13.62
C ILE A 11 -4.36 23.45 13.75
N ILE A 12 -5.51 24.12 13.71
CA ILE A 12 -5.63 25.58 13.51
C ILE A 12 -5.86 26.26 14.87
N PRO A 13 -4.98 27.17 15.33
CA PRO A 13 -5.05 27.73 16.69
C PRO A 13 -6.22 28.68 16.94
N ASN A 14 -6.67 29.47 15.97
CA ASN A 14 -7.71 30.50 16.17
C ASN A 14 -8.70 30.55 14.99
N ASN A 15 -9.09 29.39 14.45
CA ASN A 15 -9.93 29.27 13.25
C ASN A 15 -9.50 30.20 12.09
N GLU A 16 -8.18 30.32 11.88
CA GLU A 16 -7.63 31.19 10.85
C GLU A 16 -8.12 30.78 9.46
N ALA A 17 -8.22 31.74 8.54
CA ALA A 17 -8.67 31.48 7.17
C ALA A 17 -7.67 30.60 6.40
N ILE A 18 -8.17 29.85 5.41
CA ILE A 18 -7.30 29.06 4.53
C ILE A 18 -6.34 29.98 3.76
N GLY A 19 -5.07 29.57 3.66
CA GLY A 19 -3.98 30.33 3.06
C GLY A 19 -3.14 31.12 4.07
N THR A 20 -3.40 30.99 5.38
CA THR A 20 -2.54 31.56 6.42
C THR A 20 -1.45 30.58 6.86
N LEU A 21 -0.50 31.09 7.65
CA LEU A 21 0.61 30.35 8.27
C LEU A 21 0.17 29.06 8.96
N TYR A 22 -0.92 29.12 9.72
CA TYR A 22 -1.43 28.00 10.50
C TYR A 22 -2.58 27.24 9.79
N ASN A 23 -3.03 27.72 8.63
CA ASN A 23 -4.08 27.09 7.85
C ASN A 23 -3.74 27.08 6.34
N PRO A 24 -2.65 26.42 5.93
CA PRO A 24 -2.14 26.47 4.55
C PRO A 24 -3.14 25.90 3.53
N SER A 25 -3.08 26.37 2.27
CA SER A 25 -4.01 25.93 1.23
C SER A 25 -3.77 24.49 0.76
N ASP A 26 -4.79 23.81 0.25
CA ASP A 26 -4.66 22.43 -0.29
C ASP A 26 -3.59 22.35 -1.40
N THR A 27 -3.50 23.38 -2.25
CA THR A 27 -2.47 23.49 -3.29
C THR A 27 -1.06 23.54 -2.70
N GLU A 28 -0.89 24.21 -1.56
CA GLU A 28 0.39 24.30 -0.89
C GLU A 28 0.79 22.97 -0.26
N VAL A 29 -0.17 22.30 0.40
CA VAL A 29 0.02 20.94 0.94
C VAL A 29 0.42 19.98 -0.19
N GLN A 30 -0.31 19.98 -1.30
CA GLN A 30 0.00 19.13 -2.46
C GLN A 30 1.40 19.42 -3.02
N LYS A 31 1.79 20.71 -3.09
CA LYS A 31 3.13 21.10 -3.55
C LYS A 31 4.22 20.50 -2.67
N TRP A 32 4.07 20.49 -1.34
CA TRP A 32 5.09 19.88 -0.48
C TRP A 32 5.23 18.39 -0.71
N ILE A 33 4.11 17.68 -0.88
CA ILE A 33 4.11 16.25 -1.16
C ILE A 33 4.75 15.96 -2.53
N ASP A 34 4.44 16.77 -3.56
CA ASP A 34 5.04 16.65 -4.88
C ASP A 34 6.55 16.90 -4.84
N ASN A 35 6.99 17.89 -4.09
CA ASN A 35 8.40 18.22 -3.94
C ASN A 35 9.14 17.13 -3.19
N LEU A 36 8.62 16.65 -2.06
CA LEU A 36 9.17 15.47 -1.38
C LEU A 36 9.28 14.26 -2.30
N ASN A 37 8.24 13.98 -3.09
CA ASN A 37 8.27 12.85 -4.02
C ASN A 37 9.37 12.99 -5.07
N LYS A 38 9.61 14.22 -5.57
CA LYS A 38 10.72 14.49 -6.47
C LYS A 38 12.08 14.34 -5.78
N ILE A 39 12.19 14.73 -4.51
CA ILE A 39 13.39 14.56 -3.69
C ILE A 39 13.73 13.07 -3.54
N PHE A 40 12.75 12.26 -3.13
CA PHE A 40 12.89 10.81 -3.03
C PHE A 40 13.19 10.15 -4.37
N ALA A 41 12.66 10.68 -5.47
CA ALA A 41 12.96 10.22 -6.81
C ALA A 41 14.25 10.81 -7.43
N THR A 42 15.02 11.65 -6.71
CA THR A 42 16.20 12.38 -7.22
C THR A 42 15.94 13.24 -8.47
N THR A 43 14.70 13.73 -8.62
CA THR A 43 14.22 14.47 -9.81
C THR A 43 13.82 15.91 -9.53
N TYR A 44 14.02 16.40 -8.29
CA TYR A 44 13.68 17.79 -7.93
C TYR A 44 14.50 18.82 -8.72
N GLY A 45 15.73 18.44 -9.13
CA GLY A 45 16.68 19.30 -9.83
C GLY A 45 17.41 20.27 -8.89
N GLY A 46 18.42 20.96 -9.41
CA GLY A 46 19.19 21.93 -8.64
C GLY A 46 20.08 21.29 -7.56
N ILE A 47 19.70 21.45 -6.30
CA ILE A 47 20.46 20.99 -5.11
C ILE A 47 20.44 19.47 -4.90
N PHE A 48 19.50 18.77 -5.54
CA PHE A 48 19.39 17.31 -5.52
C PHE A 48 19.89 16.75 -6.85
N SER A 49 21.05 16.08 -6.78
CA SER A 49 21.66 15.42 -7.93
C SER A 49 20.97 14.10 -8.24
N ALA A 50 20.99 13.71 -9.51
CA ALA A 50 20.51 12.40 -9.94
C ALA A 50 21.34 11.27 -9.30
N GLU A 51 20.81 10.05 -9.35
CA GLU A 51 21.51 8.86 -8.87
C GLU A 51 22.81 8.62 -9.65
N GLY A 52 23.88 8.31 -8.91
CA GLY A 52 25.22 8.16 -9.44
C GLY A 52 26.20 7.60 -8.41
N VAL A 53 27.50 7.59 -8.75
CA VAL A 53 28.57 6.97 -7.94
C VAL A 53 29.50 7.99 -7.26
N GLY A 54 29.28 9.28 -7.50
CA GLY A 54 30.07 10.37 -6.95
C GLY A 54 29.57 10.89 -5.61
N ASN A 55 30.44 11.60 -4.90
CA ASN A 55 30.17 12.16 -3.56
C ASN A 55 28.94 13.07 -3.52
N ASN A 56 28.62 13.74 -4.63
CA ASN A 56 27.50 14.68 -4.74
C ASN A 56 26.20 14.04 -5.22
N ASP A 57 26.22 12.76 -5.58
CA ASP A 57 25.08 12.09 -6.21
C ASP A 57 24.05 11.66 -5.17
N GLY A 58 22.77 11.74 -5.56
CA GLY A 58 21.64 11.32 -4.74
C GLY A 58 21.41 9.81 -4.82
N THR A 59 20.43 9.32 -4.05
CA THR A 59 19.94 7.94 -4.16
C THR A 59 18.41 7.97 -4.20
N VAL A 60 17.82 7.18 -5.10
CA VAL A 60 16.37 7.06 -5.19
C VAL A 60 15.85 6.32 -3.97
N MET A 61 15.06 7.00 -3.13
CA MET A 61 14.27 6.40 -2.07
C MET A 61 12.98 5.85 -2.69
N PRO A 62 12.70 4.54 -2.62
CA PRO A 62 11.63 3.90 -3.38
C PRO A 62 10.25 4.08 -2.73
N PHE A 63 9.96 5.27 -2.20
CA PHE A 63 8.71 5.62 -1.55
C PHE A 63 8.06 6.80 -2.26
N LYS A 64 6.74 6.76 -2.40
CA LYS A 64 5.95 7.85 -2.97
C LYS A 64 4.75 8.13 -2.08
N LEU A 65 4.64 9.35 -1.58
CA LEU A 65 3.50 9.79 -0.77
C LEU A 65 2.38 10.26 -1.68
N VAL A 66 1.15 9.87 -1.33
CA VAL A 66 -0.05 10.30 -2.04
C VAL A 66 -1.12 10.62 -1.01
N LEU A 67 -1.65 11.86 -1.07
CA LEU A 67 -2.81 12.25 -0.27
C LEU A 67 -3.94 11.23 -0.47
N ALA A 68 -4.53 10.78 0.63
CA ALA A 68 -5.64 9.85 0.61
C ALA A 68 -6.75 10.32 -0.34
N LYS A 69 -7.34 9.37 -1.05
CA LYS A 69 -8.43 9.58 -2.01
C LYS A 69 -9.74 8.90 -1.57
N ARG A 70 -9.67 8.09 -0.52
CA ARG A 70 -10.82 7.48 0.14
C ARG A 70 -10.64 7.48 1.66
N THR A 71 -11.74 7.53 2.40
CA THR A 71 -11.78 7.33 3.85
C THR A 71 -11.93 5.84 4.19
N LYS A 72 -11.85 5.49 5.48
CA LYS A 72 -12.17 4.12 5.96
C LYS A 72 -13.60 3.67 5.62
N ASP A 73 -14.52 4.62 5.47
CA ASP A 73 -15.95 4.39 5.24
C ASP A 73 -16.31 4.49 3.73
N CYS A 74 -15.33 4.32 2.83
CA CYS A 74 -15.53 4.43 1.38
C CYS A 74 -16.08 5.76 0.88
N SER A 75 -15.81 6.86 1.57
CA SER A 75 -16.14 8.19 1.05
C SER A 75 -14.94 8.81 0.37
N GLU A 76 -15.16 9.63 -0.66
CA GLU A 76 -14.09 10.43 -1.26
C GLU A 76 -13.49 11.39 -0.22
N THR A 77 -12.20 11.68 -0.37
CA THR A 77 -11.51 12.64 0.48
C THR A 77 -10.38 13.31 -0.29
N THR A 78 -10.02 14.52 0.14
CA THR A 78 -8.81 15.21 -0.32
C THR A 78 -7.55 14.68 0.37
N GLY A 79 -7.70 13.93 1.47
CA GLY A 79 -6.61 13.51 2.35
C GLY A 79 -6.09 14.63 3.26
N ILE A 80 -6.78 15.77 3.31
CA ILE A 80 -6.46 16.91 4.16
C ILE A 80 -7.65 17.15 5.09
N VAL A 81 -7.43 17.09 6.40
CA VAL A 81 -8.44 17.30 7.43
C VAL A 81 -8.03 18.49 8.28
N ARG A 82 -8.96 19.40 8.57
CA ARG A 82 -8.70 20.65 9.28
C ARG A 82 -9.47 20.66 10.59
N TYR A 83 -8.78 20.98 11.68
CA TYR A 83 -9.34 21.00 13.03
C TYR A 83 -9.17 22.38 13.64
N ASP A 84 -10.27 22.98 14.09
CA ASP A 84 -10.25 24.25 14.83
C ASP A 84 -9.94 23.99 16.31
N ALA A 85 -8.69 24.20 16.68
CA ALA A 85 -8.17 24.00 18.03
C ALA A 85 -8.33 25.24 18.93
N SER A 86 -9.21 26.19 18.58
CA SER A 86 -9.52 27.36 19.42
C SER A 86 -10.01 26.98 20.83
N THR A 87 -10.60 25.78 20.99
CA THR A 87 -11.10 25.27 22.27
C THR A 87 -10.12 24.34 23.00
N LEU A 88 -9.02 23.96 22.36
CA LEU A 88 -7.99 23.13 22.97
C LEU A 88 -7.11 24.01 23.85
N SER A 89 -7.32 23.95 25.16
CA SER A 89 -6.66 24.85 26.13
C SER A 89 -5.15 24.90 25.92
N SER A 90 -4.56 26.11 25.98
CA SER A 90 -3.13 26.39 25.75
C SER A 90 -2.63 26.24 24.32
N TYR A 91 -3.30 25.50 23.41
CA TYR A 91 -2.85 25.38 22.02
C TYR A 91 -2.88 26.71 21.25
N PRO A 92 -3.94 27.55 21.31
CA PRO A 92 -3.98 28.80 20.56
C PRO A 92 -2.82 29.76 20.84
N THR A 93 -2.30 29.74 22.07
CA THR A 93 -1.24 30.64 22.53
C THR A 93 0.14 30.00 22.43
N ASN A 94 0.27 28.72 22.77
CA ASN A 94 1.58 28.07 22.99
C ASN A 94 1.85 26.91 22.03
N GLY A 95 0.88 26.49 21.21
CA GLY A 95 1.03 25.38 20.27
C GLY A 95 1.33 24.04 20.96
N VAL A 96 2.13 23.19 20.30
CA VAL A 96 2.65 21.93 20.84
C VAL A 96 4.05 22.13 21.40
N GLY A 97 4.25 21.80 22.67
CA GLY A 97 5.54 21.94 23.35
C GLY A 97 5.43 21.95 24.87
N SER A 98 6.51 22.33 25.56
CA SER A 98 6.60 22.31 27.03
C SER A 98 5.64 23.27 27.74
N SER A 99 5.33 24.41 27.12
CA SER A 99 4.36 25.40 27.62
C SER A 99 2.98 25.31 26.97
N GLY A 100 2.83 24.43 25.98
CA GLY A 100 1.60 24.20 25.23
C GLY A 100 0.97 22.85 25.54
N VAL A 101 0.27 22.31 24.57
CA VAL A 101 -0.27 20.94 24.66
C VAL A 101 0.78 19.92 24.25
N GLN A 102 0.63 18.69 24.75
CA GLN A 102 1.43 17.55 24.31
C GLN A 102 0.90 16.96 23.00
N ALA A 103 1.76 16.24 22.29
CA ALA A 103 1.37 15.56 21.04
C ALA A 103 0.22 14.57 21.25
N ASP A 104 0.17 13.89 22.41
CA ASP A 104 -0.93 12.96 22.75
C ASP A 104 -2.29 13.66 22.93
N GLU A 105 -2.29 14.91 23.41
CA GLU A 105 -3.50 15.73 23.49
C GLU A 105 -3.99 16.10 22.08
N VAL A 106 -3.07 16.41 21.17
CA VAL A 106 -3.41 16.65 19.75
C VAL A 106 -3.94 15.38 19.10
N ARG A 107 -3.35 14.21 19.33
CA ARG A 107 -3.84 12.92 18.81
C ARG A 107 -5.23 12.59 19.34
N THR A 108 -5.52 12.92 20.59
CA THR A 108 -6.86 12.75 21.18
C THR A 108 -7.87 13.71 20.54
N PHE A 109 -7.46 14.96 20.31
CA PHE A 109 -8.30 16.00 19.70
C PHE A 109 -8.55 15.78 18.20
N ALA A 110 -7.53 15.33 17.47
CA ALA A 110 -7.54 15.02 16.04
C ALA A 110 -7.06 13.57 15.84
N PRO A 111 -7.96 12.58 16.00
CA PRO A 111 -7.61 11.17 15.97
C PRO A 111 -6.96 10.74 14.66
N HIS A 112 -6.00 9.82 14.79
CA HIS A 112 -5.36 9.18 13.64
C HIS A 112 -6.39 8.51 12.74
N TRP A 113 -6.08 8.53 11.44
CA TRP A 113 -6.64 7.53 10.56
C TRP A 113 -5.85 6.23 10.76
N GLN A 114 -6.54 5.11 10.59
CA GLN A 114 -6.02 3.76 10.84
C GLN A 114 -4.59 3.61 10.26
N GLU A 115 -3.61 3.46 11.14
CA GLU A 115 -2.18 3.51 10.82
C GLU A 115 -1.73 2.28 10.03
N SER A 116 -2.57 1.24 10.00
CA SER A 116 -2.37 0.12 9.10
C SER A 116 -2.57 0.50 7.62
N SER A 117 -3.25 1.61 7.35
CA SER A 117 -3.68 2.01 6.00
C SER A 117 -3.27 3.43 5.61
N TYR A 118 -2.94 4.29 6.58
CA TYR A 118 -2.56 5.68 6.35
C TYR A 118 -1.36 6.05 7.22
N PHE A 119 -0.44 6.82 6.68
CA PHE A 119 0.55 7.53 7.49
C PHE A 119 0.03 8.92 7.82
N ASN A 120 -0.05 9.24 9.12
CA ASN A 120 -0.64 10.47 9.62
C ASN A 120 0.41 11.56 9.75
N ILE A 121 0.12 12.73 9.20
CA ILE A 121 0.99 13.90 9.23
C ILE A 121 0.22 15.06 9.86
N TYR A 122 0.66 15.54 11.00
CA TYR A 122 0.10 16.69 11.69
C TYR A 122 0.86 17.95 11.29
N VAL A 123 0.14 18.99 10.87
CA VAL A 123 0.66 20.35 10.71
C VAL A 123 0.17 21.15 11.90
N VAL A 124 1.11 21.55 12.77
CA VAL A 124 0.80 22.17 14.06
C VAL A 124 1.64 23.42 14.30
N ASN A 125 1.16 24.31 15.15
CA ASN A 125 2.01 25.34 15.74
C ASN A 125 2.98 24.66 16.72
N THR A 126 4.25 24.53 16.36
CA THR A 126 5.29 24.00 17.25
C THR A 126 6.62 24.69 16.99
N VAL A 127 7.63 24.40 17.80
CA VAL A 127 8.99 24.96 17.70
C VAL A 127 9.97 24.05 16.98
N ARG A 128 9.68 22.74 16.85
CA ARG A 128 10.49 21.76 16.13
C ARG A 128 9.58 20.71 15.50
N SER A 129 9.85 20.34 14.25
CA SER A 129 9.25 19.15 13.64
C SER A 129 9.86 17.89 14.23
N PHE A 130 9.10 16.79 14.22
CA PHE A 130 9.57 15.47 14.59
C PHE A 130 8.74 14.38 13.91
N ALA A 131 9.27 13.18 13.80
CA ALA A 131 8.54 12.01 13.32
C ALA A 131 8.84 10.75 14.13
N GLY A 132 7.81 9.90 14.23
CA GLY A 132 7.90 8.60 14.86
C GLY A 132 8.61 7.57 13.98
N TYR A 133 9.48 6.75 14.59
CA TYR A 133 10.16 5.65 13.91
C TYR A 133 9.17 4.54 13.52
N PRO A 134 9.48 3.74 12.48
CA PRO A 134 8.60 2.66 12.04
C PRO A 134 8.39 1.58 13.11
N SER A 135 9.30 1.45 14.08
CA SER A 135 9.16 0.53 15.22
C SER A 135 8.28 1.05 16.36
N ASN A 136 7.83 2.32 16.32
CA ASN A 136 6.97 2.86 17.37
C ASN A 136 5.61 2.13 17.41
N PRO A 137 4.89 2.15 18.54
CA PRO A 137 3.49 1.76 18.56
C PRO A 137 2.69 2.54 17.52
N ASN A 138 1.63 1.95 16.96
CA ASN A 138 0.82 2.57 15.88
C ASN A 138 0.39 4.01 16.23
N ALA A 139 -0.11 4.23 17.44
CA ALA A 139 -0.53 5.54 17.93
C ALA A 139 0.59 6.61 17.98
N ASN A 140 1.85 6.20 17.85
CA ASN A 140 3.04 7.07 17.87
C ASN A 140 3.83 7.01 16.55
N TYR A 141 3.22 6.49 15.49
CA TYR A 141 3.79 6.45 14.14
C TYR A 141 3.14 7.51 13.25
N ASP A 142 3.53 8.74 13.52
CA ASP A 142 3.09 9.95 12.82
C ASP A 142 4.24 10.93 12.68
N ALA A 143 4.02 12.00 11.91
CA ALA A 143 4.91 13.14 11.85
C ALA A 143 4.20 14.39 12.34
N PHE A 144 4.88 15.22 13.13
CA PHE A 144 4.44 16.56 13.53
C PHE A 144 5.34 17.58 12.84
N LEU A 145 4.74 18.43 12.01
CA LEU A 145 5.41 19.40 11.17
C LEU A 145 5.08 20.81 11.65
N GLN A 146 6.12 21.63 11.79
CA GLN A 146 6.01 23.01 12.22
C GLN A 146 5.37 23.92 11.16
N SER A 147 4.16 24.41 11.43
CA SER A 147 3.41 25.35 10.58
C SER A 147 4.21 26.62 10.22
N ASN A 148 5.05 27.12 11.13
CA ASN A 148 5.83 28.35 10.89
C ASN A 148 6.91 28.19 9.81
N LEU A 149 7.41 26.96 9.60
CA LEU A 149 8.39 26.67 8.56
C LEU A 149 7.72 26.30 7.25
N VAL A 150 6.51 25.74 7.33
CA VAL A 150 5.70 25.26 6.21
C VAL A 150 5.38 26.36 5.18
N THR A 151 5.07 27.60 5.62
CA THR A 151 4.76 28.72 4.70
C THR A 151 5.82 29.83 4.70
N GLY A 152 6.81 29.79 5.59
CA GLY A 152 7.80 30.86 5.81
C GLY A 152 9.23 30.55 5.36
N SER A 153 9.55 29.28 5.04
CA SER A 153 10.88 28.84 4.65
C SER A 153 10.87 28.18 3.28
N SER A 154 11.74 28.63 2.37
CA SER A 154 11.95 27.97 1.07
C SER A 154 12.52 26.55 1.16
N ASN A 155 12.86 26.09 2.37
CA ASN A 155 13.54 24.82 2.62
C ASN A 155 12.61 23.76 3.23
N PHE A 156 11.37 24.06 3.60
CA PHE A 156 10.54 23.12 4.36
C PHE A 156 10.24 21.83 3.59
N ASP A 157 9.71 21.94 2.38
CA ASP A 157 9.29 20.82 1.55
C ASP A 157 10.45 20.07 0.87
N VAL A 158 11.64 20.65 0.90
CA VAL A 158 12.85 20.11 0.26
C VAL A 158 13.95 19.68 1.25
N SER A 159 13.79 19.98 2.54
CA SER A 159 14.74 19.63 3.61
C SER A 159 14.01 19.00 4.78
N ILE A 160 13.14 19.75 5.46
CA ILE A 160 12.53 19.31 6.73
C ILE A 160 11.59 18.13 6.51
N LEU A 161 10.63 18.25 5.58
CA LEU A 161 9.68 17.18 5.35
C LEU A 161 10.35 15.88 4.86
N PRO A 162 11.30 15.90 3.90
CA PRO A 162 12.08 14.72 3.55
C PRO A 162 12.92 14.15 4.72
N HIS A 163 13.47 15.00 5.59
CA HIS A 163 14.24 14.60 6.77
C HIS A 163 13.36 13.85 7.78
N GLU A 164 12.22 14.45 8.17
CA GLU A 164 11.28 13.81 9.12
C GLU A 164 10.70 12.51 8.56
N LEU A 165 10.40 12.48 7.26
CA LEU A 165 9.97 11.23 6.64
C LEU A 165 11.11 10.20 6.58
N GLY A 166 12.37 10.62 6.48
CA GLY A 166 13.53 9.75 6.65
C GLY A 166 13.50 9.02 8.00
N HIS A 167 13.20 9.72 9.10
CA HIS A 167 13.01 9.11 10.41
C HIS A 167 11.82 8.13 10.44
N SER A 168 10.71 8.50 9.80
CA SER A 168 9.54 7.61 9.67
C SER A 168 9.85 6.33 8.90
N LEU A 169 10.87 6.34 8.05
CA LEU A 169 11.37 5.19 7.33
C LEU A 169 12.49 4.43 8.08
N GLY A 170 12.90 4.90 9.26
CA GLY A 170 13.90 4.21 10.11
C GLY A 170 15.34 4.73 9.96
N LEU A 171 15.53 5.88 9.32
CA LEU A 171 16.82 6.55 9.25
C LEU A 171 17.09 7.34 10.52
N ILE A 172 18.35 7.36 10.94
CA ILE A 172 18.82 8.09 12.12
C ILE A 172 19.67 9.27 11.61
N HIS A 173 19.85 10.30 12.44
CA HIS A 173 20.80 11.36 12.12
C HIS A 173 22.19 10.79 11.86
N THR A 174 22.89 11.28 10.83
CA THR A 174 24.23 10.78 10.44
C THR A 174 25.32 10.99 11.50
N PHE A 175 24.98 11.73 12.55
CA PHE A 175 25.82 12.10 13.67
C PHE A 175 25.30 11.49 14.99
N ASP A 176 24.56 10.37 14.95
CA ASP A 176 23.98 9.77 16.16
C ASP A 176 25.04 9.50 17.24
N GLY A 177 24.78 9.99 18.45
CA GLY A 177 25.77 10.04 19.54
C GLY A 177 26.59 11.33 19.63
N SER A 178 26.42 12.27 18.70
CA SER A 178 26.88 13.67 18.81
C SER A 178 25.71 14.59 19.14
N ASP A 179 25.79 15.33 20.24
CA ASP A 179 24.75 16.29 20.64
C ASP A 179 24.79 17.58 19.77
N PRO A 180 23.72 17.88 18.99
CA PRO A 180 23.61 19.09 18.17
C PRO A 180 23.48 20.38 18.98
N ASP A 181 23.22 20.31 20.29
CA ASP A 181 23.11 21.46 21.19
C ASP A 181 24.35 21.63 22.11
N ALA A 182 25.27 20.65 22.15
CA ALA A 182 26.50 20.73 22.95
C ALA A 182 27.49 21.83 22.48
N ALA A 183 28.21 22.46 23.41
CA ALA A 183 29.19 23.51 23.10
C ALA A 183 30.39 23.00 22.27
N VAL A 184 30.75 21.72 22.44
CA VAL A 184 31.82 21.05 21.67
C VAL A 184 31.19 19.86 20.96
N LYS A 185 31.29 19.85 19.63
CA LYS A 185 30.81 18.73 18.82
C LYS A 185 31.84 17.61 18.83
N VAL A 186 31.38 16.40 19.11
CA VAL A 186 32.23 15.22 19.21
C VAL A 186 31.90 14.30 18.04
N CYS A 187 32.90 13.64 17.49
CA CYS A 187 32.67 12.64 16.45
C CYS A 187 31.96 11.43 17.07
N PRO A 188 30.87 10.95 16.45
CA PRO A 188 30.18 9.77 16.94
C PRO A 188 31.09 8.54 16.88
N VAL A 189 30.87 7.58 17.78
CA VAL A 189 31.54 6.28 17.72
C VAL A 189 31.09 5.59 16.44
N ASN A 190 32.03 4.96 15.72
CA ASN A 190 31.76 4.24 14.48
C ASN A 190 32.77 3.10 14.27
N ASN A 191 32.88 2.19 15.26
CA ASN A 191 33.78 1.03 15.16
C ASN A 191 33.13 -0.09 14.33
N ASP A 192 31.82 -0.25 14.44
CA ASP A 192 30.99 -1.11 13.61
C ASP A 192 29.77 -0.33 13.10
N CYS A 193 29.83 0.11 11.84
CA CYS A 193 28.79 0.91 11.19
C CYS A 193 27.42 0.21 11.05
N THR A 194 27.29 -1.06 11.42
CA THR A 194 26.00 -1.75 11.45
C THR A 194 25.22 -1.52 12.75
N ILE A 195 25.90 -1.12 13.83
CA ILE A 195 25.33 -0.92 15.16
C ILE A 195 25.65 0.44 15.79
N ASP A 196 26.78 1.03 15.42
CA ASP A 196 27.24 2.35 15.86
C ASP A 196 26.71 3.45 14.92
N ASN A 197 26.83 4.71 15.37
CA ASN A 197 26.37 5.91 14.64
C ASN A 197 24.94 5.73 14.09
N ASP A 198 24.71 6.10 12.83
CA ASP A 198 23.40 6.02 12.17
C ASP A 198 23.08 4.62 11.62
N LYS A 199 23.93 3.63 11.90
CA LYS A 199 23.78 2.21 11.52
C LYS A 199 23.71 2.02 10.01
N VAL A 200 24.47 2.83 9.28
CA VAL A 200 24.63 2.79 7.83
C VAL A 200 26.13 2.88 7.50
N CYS A 201 26.62 1.97 6.65
CA CYS A 201 28.07 1.84 6.41
C CYS A 201 28.63 2.72 5.30
N ASP A 202 27.77 3.33 4.49
CA ASP A 202 28.17 4.29 3.45
C ASP A 202 27.92 5.76 3.84
N THR A 203 27.66 5.99 5.13
CA THR A 203 27.62 7.30 5.77
C THR A 203 28.84 7.43 6.68
N SER A 204 29.87 8.15 6.20
CA SER A 204 31.05 8.45 7.02
C SER A 204 30.64 9.18 8.31
N PRO A 205 31.29 8.93 9.46
CA PRO A 205 30.95 9.64 10.70
C PRO A 205 31.22 11.15 10.53
N ASN A 206 30.30 11.98 11.01
CA ASN A 206 30.44 13.44 11.02
C ASN A 206 29.92 14.04 12.33
N THR A 207 30.36 15.26 12.64
CA THR A 207 29.83 16.00 13.79
C THR A 207 28.47 16.59 13.48
N ALA A 208 27.64 16.75 14.52
CA ALA A 208 26.36 17.44 14.39
C ALA A 208 26.48 18.91 13.96
N TYR A 209 25.47 19.41 13.25
CA TYR A 209 25.29 20.84 12.92
C TYR A 209 26.47 21.49 12.18
N LEU A 210 26.77 21.01 10.97
CA LEU A 210 27.77 21.63 10.09
C LEU A 210 27.22 22.95 9.52
N ASN A 211 27.84 24.09 9.87
CA ASN A 211 27.48 25.40 9.33
C ASN A 211 28.70 26.35 9.29
N PRO A 212 29.12 26.84 8.12
CA PRO A 212 28.65 26.46 6.78
C PRO A 212 28.96 24.99 6.45
N LEU A 213 28.26 24.42 5.47
CA LEU A 213 28.55 23.06 5.01
C LEU A 213 29.93 23.00 4.34
N PRO A 214 30.82 22.07 4.75
CA PRO A 214 32.11 21.94 4.10
C PRO A 214 32.01 21.44 2.65
N ASP A 215 33.02 21.75 1.83
CA ASP A 215 33.19 21.15 0.51
C ASP A 215 34.08 19.90 0.55
N ASN A 216 34.11 19.16 -0.56
CA ASN A 216 34.86 17.90 -0.67
C ASN A 216 36.39 18.10 -0.73
N SER A 217 36.90 19.34 -0.62
CA SER A 217 38.33 19.63 -0.49
C SER A 217 38.80 19.79 0.95
N MET A 218 37.85 19.90 1.90
CA MET A 218 38.14 19.99 3.32
C MET A 218 38.23 18.62 3.99
N THR A 219 39.05 18.52 5.02
CA THR A 219 39.22 17.30 5.83
C THR A 219 38.07 17.16 6.83
N ASN A 220 37.42 15.99 6.85
CA ASN A 220 36.48 15.59 7.88
C ASN A 220 37.25 15.23 9.16
N PRO A 221 37.06 15.96 10.28
CA PRO A 221 37.80 15.72 11.52
C PRO A 221 37.51 14.36 12.16
N CYS A 222 36.41 13.69 11.78
CA CYS A 222 36.04 12.39 12.32
C CYS A 222 36.73 11.22 11.61
N THR A 223 37.14 11.38 10.36
CA THR A 223 37.76 10.32 9.55
C THR A 223 39.21 10.61 9.18
N ASN A 224 39.66 11.86 9.32
CA ASN A 224 40.93 12.37 8.77
C ASN A 224 41.06 12.18 7.25
N GLN A 225 39.94 12.00 6.55
CA GLN A 225 39.85 11.96 5.09
C GLN A 225 39.15 13.21 4.59
N LEU A 226 39.16 13.46 3.28
CA LEU A 226 38.34 14.51 2.70
C LEU A 226 36.85 14.19 2.87
N TYR A 227 36.02 15.22 2.97
CA TYR A 227 34.57 15.05 2.94
C TYR A 227 34.12 14.31 1.67
N ASP A 228 33.34 13.26 1.86
CA ASP A 228 32.90 12.32 0.83
C ASP A 228 31.42 12.53 0.42
N GLY A 229 30.86 13.68 0.78
CA GLY A 229 29.46 14.03 0.55
C GLY A 229 28.55 13.77 1.74
N ILE A 230 29.02 13.22 2.85
CA ILE A 230 28.21 13.08 4.08
C ILE A 230 27.64 14.42 4.58
N GLN A 231 28.36 15.52 4.44
CA GLN A 231 27.90 16.84 4.82
C GLN A 231 26.68 17.32 4.01
N TYR A 232 26.43 16.69 2.87
CA TYR A 232 25.27 16.93 2.01
C TYR A 232 24.09 15.97 2.29
N ASN A 233 24.24 15.09 3.28
CA ASN A 233 23.22 14.10 3.62
C ASN A 233 21.98 14.73 4.24
N MET A 234 20.80 14.35 3.75
CA MET A 234 19.50 14.81 4.21
C MET A 234 19.27 14.54 5.70
N MET A 235 19.83 13.46 6.24
CA MET A 235 19.73 13.11 7.66
C MET A 235 20.76 13.83 8.54
N SER A 236 21.55 14.75 7.99
CA SER A 236 22.31 15.74 8.77
C SER A 236 21.48 17.01 8.98
N TYR A 237 21.84 17.84 9.96
CA TYR A 237 21.27 19.18 10.11
C TYR A 237 21.90 20.15 9.10
N ASN A 238 21.09 21.14 8.68
CA ASN A 238 21.42 22.17 7.69
C ASN A 238 21.77 21.64 6.29
N SER A 239 21.27 20.46 5.94
CA SER A 239 21.55 19.81 4.67
C SER A 239 20.27 19.34 3.98
N ASN A 240 20.29 19.34 2.65
CA ASN A 240 19.09 19.10 1.85
C ASN A 240 19.42 18.59 0.45
N ARG A 241 20.39 17.67 0.30
CA ARG A 241 20.91 17.31 -1.04
C ARG A 241 20.87 15.84 -1.41
N LYS A 242 21.05 14.91 -0.47
CA LYS A 242 21.10 13.48 -0.83
C LYS A 242 20.74 12.51 0.30
N PHE A 243 20.30 11.33 -0.09
CA PHE A 243 20.41 10.10 0.70
C PHE A 243 21.52 9.22 0.11
N THR A 244 21.95 8.18 0.83
CA THR A 244 22.91 7.17 0.36
C THR A 244 22.24 5.84 0.00
N PRO A 245 22.90 4.97 -0.78
CA PRO A 245 22.45 3.59 -1.02
C PRO A 245 22.16 2.80 0.26
N GLY A 246 23.02 2.88 1.28
CA GLY A 246 22.84 2.20 2.55
C GLY A 246 21.66 2.74 3.35
N GLN A 247 21.37 4.05 3.27
CA GLN A 247 20.15 4.62 3.83
C GLN A 247 18.90 4.08 3.10
N ARG A 248 18.91 3.96 1.77
CA ARG A 248 17.80 3.32 1.03
C ARG A 248 17.55 1.90 1.53
N ASP A 249 18.60 1.10 1.66
CA ASP A 249 18.47 -0.31 2.06
C ASP A 249 17.96 -0.44 3.50
N ARG A 250 18.47 0.41 4.41
CA ARG A 250 17.97 0.49 5.78
C ARG A 250 16.49 0.91 5.83
N ALA A 251 16.12 1.93 5.07
CA ALA A 251 14.75 2.44 5.01
C ALA A 251 13.77 1.36 4.50
N LEU A 252 14.14 0.64 3.44
CA LEU A 252 13.38 -0.49 2.93
C LEU A 252 13.20 -1.59 3.97
N LEU A 253 14.29 -1.99 4.63
CA LEU A 253 14.25 -3.04 5.66
C LEU A 253 13.32 -2.64 6.82
N GLN A 254 13.50 -1.44 7.38
CA GLN A 254 12.71 -0.97 8.52
C GLN A 254 11.23 -0.80 8.16
N PHE A 255 10.95 -0.24 6.99
CA PHE A 255 9.59 -0.05 6.51
C PHE A 255 8.88 -1.39 6.22
N LEU A 256 9.51 -2.32 5.50
CA LEU A 256 8.88 -3.62 5.20
C LEU A 256 8.76 -4.52 6.43
N THR A 257 9.64 -4.36 7.44
CA THR A 257 9.55 -5.13 8.69
C THR A 257 8.39 -4.66 9.57
N ASN A 258 8.21 -3.34 9.70
CA ASN A 258 7.29 -2.79 10.71
C ASN A 258 6.02 -2.16 10.12
N ARG A 259 6.01 -1.86 8.83
CA ARG A 259 4.98 -1.04 8.14
C ARG A 259 4.56 -1.59 6.77
N GLU A 260 4.81 -2.88 6.49
CA GLU A 260 4.43 -3.50 5.19
C GLU A 260 2.94 -3.32 4.86
N ASN A 261 2.09 -3.23 5.89
CA ASN A 261 0.66 -2.97 5.76
C ASN A 261 0.34 -1.72 4.91
N LEU A 262 1.15 -0.67 4.95
CA LEU A 262 0.93 0.55 4.17
C LEU A 262 1.08 0.30 2.66
N THR A 263 1.81 -0.74 2.25
CA THR A 263 1.95 -1.13 0.84
C THR A 263 0.70 -1.76 0.26
N GLN A 264 -0.18 -2.28 1.12
CA GLN A 264 -1.41 -2.99 0.76
C GLN A 264 -2.63 -2.06 0.79
N SER A 265 -2.43 -0.82 1.24
CA SER A 265 -3.49 0.17 1.39
C SER A 265 -3.94 0.75 0.04
N LEU A 266 -5.25 0.73 -0.16
CA LEU A 266 -5.93 1.39 -1.26
C LEU A 266 -6.20 2.87 -0.99
N GLY A 267 -5.79 3.39 0.17
CA GLY A 267 -6.06 4.78 0.59
C GLY A 267 -5.64 5.84 -0.44
N ALA A 268 -4.57 5.59 -1.21
CA ALA A 268 -4.07 6.49 -2.25
C ALA A 268 -4.78 6.37 -3.61
N THR A 269 -5.66 5.38 -3.77
CA THR A 269 -6.37 5.13 -5.03
C THR A 269 -7.76 5.78 -4.99
N PRO A 270 -8.15 6.58 -6.00
CA PRO A 270 -9.53 7.09 -6.09
C PRO A 270 -10.54 5.94 -6.09
N LEU A 271 -11.72 6.17 -5.52
CA LEU A 271 -12.81 5.22 -5.66
C LEU A 271 -13.14 5.09 -7.15
N ILE A 272 -13.08 3.87 -7.67
CA ILE A 272 -13.64 3.53 -8.99
C ILE A 272 -14.97 2.85 -8.69
N ASP A 273 -16.02 3.14 -9.48
CA ASP A 273 -17.37 2.59 -9.31
C ASP A 273 -17.37 1.12 -8.79
N ASN A 274 -17.86 0.94 -7.55
CA ASN A 274 -18.32 -0.32 -6.95
C ASN A 274 -17.38 -1.54 -6.90
N SER A 275 -16.06 -1.36 -6.73
CA SER A 275 -15.15 -2.51 -6.52
C SER A 275 -14.79 -2.72 -5.04
N GLY A 276 -15.78 -2.78 -4.15
CA GLY A 276 -15.57 -3.12 -2.74
C GLY A 276 -16.40 -2.34 -1.71
N GLY A 277 -17.12 -1.30 -2.13
CA GLY A 277 -17.90 -0.42 -1.22
C GLY A 277 -19.31 -0.90 -0.86
N GLY A 278 -19.71 -2.12 -1.23
CA GLY A 278 -21.03 -2.64 -0.84
C GLY A 278 -21.06 -2.99 0.65
N THR A 279 -22.14 -2.61 1.33
CA THR A 279 -22.35 -2.98 2.73
C THR A 279 -22.60 -4.48 2.83
N LEU A 280 -21.71 -5.20 3.51
CA LEU A 280 -21.93 -6.60 3.86
C LEU A 280 -23.19 -6.78 4.69
N LYS A 281 -23.90 -7.89 4.47
CA LYS A 281 -24.98 -8.28 5.37
C LYS A 281 -24.41 -8.48 6.79
N ALA A 282 -25.08 -7.89 7.77
CA ALA A 282 -24.74 -8.12 9.17
C ALA A 282 -24.93 -9.59 9.50
N THR A 283 -23.91 -10.21 10.11
CA THR A 283 -24.06 -11.59 10.58
C THR A 283 -24.94 -11.62 11.82
N THR A 284 -25.80 -12.63 11.91
CA THR A 284 -26.55 -12.95 13.13
C THR A 284 -25.69 -13.69 14.17
N CYS A 285 -24.52 -14.17 13.73
CA CYS A 285 -23.59 -14.99 14.47
C CYS A 285 -22.53 -14.13 15.16
N THR A 286 -22.78 -13.75 16.41
CA THR A 286 -21.86 -12.93 17.22
C THR A 286 -20.86 -13.80 17.98
N ILE A 287 -19.58 -13.46 17.89
CA ILE A 287 -18.52 -14.04 18.73
C ILE A 287 -18.40 -13.13 19.96
N ALA A 288 -18.74 -13.65 21.13
CA ALA A 288 -18.65 -12.91 22.38
C ALA A 288 -17.23 -12.94 22.94
N ASP A 289 -16.89 -11.95 23.78
CA ASP A 289 -15.62 -11.90 24.50
C ASP A 289 -15.47 -13.12 25.43
N PRO A 290 -14.40 -13.93 25.29
CA PRO A 290 -14.19 -15.07 26.16
C PRO A 290 -13.89 -14.63 27.59
N ILE A 291 -14.53 -15.31 28.55
CA ILE A 291 -14.34 -15.10 30.00
C ILE A 291 -12.86 -15.32 30.40
N SER A 292 -12.11 -16.12 29.62
CA SER A 292 -10.68 -16.40 29.82
C SER A 292 -9.85 -15.87 28.66
N HIS A 293 -8.86 -15.05 28.95
CA HIS A 293 -7.99 -14.39 27.97
C HIS A 293 -6.68 -15.15 27.80
N TYR A 294 -6.75 -16.37 27.27
CA TYR A 294 -5.56 -17.15 26.98
C TYR A 294 -4.88 -16.64 25.71
N ASN A 295 -3.57 -16.42 25.81
CA ASN A 295 -2.81 -15.54 24.91
C ASN A 295 -1.54 -16.23 24.42
N TYR A 296 -1.72 -17.39 23.78
CA TYR A 296 -0.65 -18.26 23.31
C TYR A 296 -0.42 -18.12 21.81
N GLY A 297 -0.47 -16.92 21.24
CA GLY A 297 -0.21 -16.66 19.81
C GLY A 297 -1.02 -17.50 18.83
N GLU A 298 -2.19 -17.99 19.23
CA GLU A 298 -3.02 -18.91 18.44
C GLU A 298 -4.03 -18.16 17.58
N GLY A 299 -4.36 -18.70 16.42
CA GLY A 299 -5.20 -18.07 15.41
C GLY A 299 -4.56 -18.15 14.02
N PRO A 300 -5.27 -17.65 12.99
CA PRO A 300 -4.67 -17.51 11.68
C PRO A 300 -3.47 -16.56 11.75
N THR A 301 -2.38 -16.90 11.07
CA THR A 301 -1.22 -16.02 10.85
C THR A 301 -1.09 -15.59 9.39
N LEU A 302 -1.75 -16.31 8.50
CA LEU A 302 -1.98 -15.94 7.11
C LEU A 302 -3.32 -16.50 6.68
N VAL A 303 -4.12 -15.69 5.99
CA VAL A 303 -5.24 -16.18 5.17
C VAL A 303 -4.97 -15.74 3.73
N SER A 304 -4.93 -16.71 2.81
CA SER A 304 -4.78 -16.45 1.39
C SER A 304 -5.85 -17.17 0.55
N LEU A 305 -6.56 -16.39 -0.26
CA LEU A 305 -7.60 -16.86 -1.17
C LEU A 305 -7.80 -15.84 -2.29
N GLY A 306 -7.47 -16.20 -3.53
CA GLY A 306 -7.50 -15.25 -4.64
C GLY A 306 -6.55 -14.07 -4.36
N ASN A 307 -7.10 -12.85 -4.28
CA ASN A 307 -6.34 -11.65 -3.92
C ASN A 307 -6.23 -11.42 -2.41
N ILE A 308 -7.01 -12.14 -1.57
CA ILE A 308 -6.81 -12.10 -0.12
C ILE A 308 -5.42 -12.64 0.16
N ASN A 309 -4.63 -11.87 0.91
CA ASN A 309 -3.27 -12.21 1.35
C ASN A 309 -2.97 -11.47 2.65
N ASN A 310 -3.77 -11.77 3.68
CA ASN A 310 -3.74 -11.08 4.95
C ASN A 310 -2.85 -11.83 5.93
N LYS A 311 -1.70 -11.25 6.27
CA LYS A 311 -0.91 -11.69 7.42
C LYS A 311 -1.42 -11.02 8.68
N SER A 312 -1.65 -11.80 9.71
CA SER A 312 -2.11 -11.33 11.01
C SER A 312 -1.31 -11.99 12.12
N GLY A 313 -1.33 -11.40 13.31
CA GLY A 313 -0.76 -12.03 14.50
C GLY A 313 -1.85 -12.84 15.19
N GLY A 314 -1.56 -14.10 15.54
CA GLY A 314 -2.44 -14.87 16.41
C GLY A 314 -2.67 -14.18 17.76
N ARG A 315 -3.74 -14.58 18.45
CA ARG A 315 -4.16 -14.02 19.73
C ARG A 315 -3.08 -14.18 20.81
N SER A 316 -2.57 -13.07 21.30
CA SER A 316 -1.48 -12.99 22.28
C SER A 316 -1.70 -11.86 23.28
N THR A 317 -0.75 -11.66 24.19
CA THR A 317 -0.86 -10.59 25.20
C THR A 317 -0.78 -9.19 24.57
N SER A 318 -0.07 -9.07 23.46
CA SER A 318 0.02 -7.86 22.64
C SER A 318 -1.08 -7.76 21.58
N ASN A 319 -1.68 -8.88 21.14
CA ASN A 319 -2.85 -8.91 20.26
C ASN A 319 -4.01 -9.69 20.91
N LYS A 320 -4.86 -9.01 21.68
CA LYS A 320 -5.89 -9.68 22.50
C LYS A 320 -7.15 -10.08 21.71
N GLU A 321 -7.23 -9.70 20.44
CA GLU A 321 -8.40 -9.89 19.58
C GLU A 321 -8.70 -11.38 19.40
N PHE A 322 -9.86 -11.82 19.86
CA PHE A 322 -10.38 -13.17 19.62
C PHE A 322 -11.23 -13.24 18.35
N TYR A 323 -11.71 -12.09 17.88
CA TYR A 323 -12.48 -11.93 16.66
C TYR A 323 -12.04 -10.64 15.96
N VAL A 324 -11.64 -10.75 14.70
CA VAL A 324 -11.24 -9.59 13.89
C VAL A 324 -12.14 -9.50 12.67
N ASN A 325 -12.79 -8.35 12.50
CA ASN A 325 -13.61 -8.09 11.33
C ASN A 325 -12.82 -7.30 10.27
N TYR A 326 -12.11 -8.00 9.38
CA TYR A 326 -11.45 -7.37 8.24
C TYR A 326 -12.42 -7.01 7.11
N SER A 327 -13.62 -7.61 7.11
CA SER A 327 -14.62 -7.39 6.07
C SER A 327 -15.10 -5.93 5.99
N SER A 328 -15.00 -5.18 7.09
CA SER A 328 -15.24 -3.72 7.13
C SER A 328 -14.08 -2.87 6.58
N GLN A 329 -12.96 -3.48 6.19
CA GLN A 329 -11.76 -2.83 5.68
C GLN A 329 -11.53 -3.08 4.19
N ASN A 330 -12.43 -3.80 3.52
CA ASN A 330 -12.39 -4.11 2.09
C ASN A 330 -12.25 -2.87 1.18
N CYS A 331 -12.60 -1.69 1.69
CA CYS A 331 -12.46 -0.44 0.96
C CYS A 331 -11.04 0.10 0.89
N ILE A 332 -10.28 -0.13 1.96
CA ILE A 332 -9.00 0.53 2.23
C ILE A 332 -7.83 -0.45 2.21
N ASN A 333 -8.07 -1.75 2.28
CA ASN A 333 -7.04 -2.76 2.28
C ASN A 333 -7.32 -3.81 1.19
N SER A 334 -6.40 -3.96 0.25
CA SER A 334 -6.52 -4.93 -0.85
C SER A 334 -6.35 -6.38 -0.41
N SER A 335 -5.72 -6.62 0.74
CA SER A 335 -5.38 -7.96 1.22
C SER A 335 -6.53 -8.68 1.91
N VAL A 336 -7.67 -8.01 2.13
CA VAL A 336 -8.78 -8.53 2.93
C VAL A 336 -10.05 -8.80 2.11
N PHE A 337 -9.97 -8.61 0.79
CA PHE A 337 -11.06 -8.99 -0.10
C PHE A 337 -10.55 -9.58 -1.42
N THR A 338 -11.42 -10.34 -2.08
CA THR A 338 -11.13 -10.87 -3.42
C THR A 338 -12.39 -10.97 -4.25
N ASP A 339 -12.21 -10.89 -5.57
CA ASP A 339 -13.20 -11.32 -6.54
C ASP A 339 -12.87 -12.76 -6.97
N LEU A 340 -13.85 -13.65 -6.96
CA LEU A 340 -13.73 -15.02 -7.45
C LEU A 340 -14.83 -15.30 -8.47
N SER A 341 -14.65 -16.31 -9.31
CA SER A 341 -15.68 -16.79 -10.23
C SER A 341 -16.29 -18.09 -9.71
N VAL A 342 -17.60 -18.24 -9.86
CA VAL A 342 -18.25 -19.53 -9.55
C VAL A 342 -17.75 -20.65 -10.47
N GLU A 343 -17.81 -21.89 -9.98
CA GLU A 343 -17.34 -23.11 -10.66
C GLU A 343 -15.84 -23.18 -10.95
N GLN A 344 -15.05 -22.21 -10.47
CA GLN A 344 -13.60 -22.26 -10.52
C GLN A 344 -13.01 -22.79 -9.23
N ASN A 345 -11.90 -23.51 -9.36
CA ASN A 345 -11.16 -24.05 -8.22
C ASN A 345 -10.15 -23.02 -7.72
N TYR A 346 -10.24 -22.69 -6.43
CA TYR A 346 -9.29 -21.81 -5.75
C TYR A 346 -8.64 -22.55 -4.59
N THR A 347 -7.35 -22.32 -4.38
CA THR A 347 -6.64 -22.82 -3.20
C THR A 347 -6.76 -21.80 -2.08
N LEU A 348 -7.42 -22.20 -1.00
CA LEU A 348 -7.39 -21.53 0.28
C LEU A 348 -6.15 -22.02 1.05
N GLN A 349 -5.32 -21.08 1.49
CA GLN A 349 -4.22 -21.34 2.40
C GLN A 349 -4.48 -20.60 3.72
N ILE A 350 -4.33 -21.32 4.83
CA ILE A 350 -4.37 -20.77 6.18
C ILE A 350 -3.10 -21.22 6.89
N ASN A 351 -2.32 -20.26 7.38
CA ASN A 351 -1.21 -20.54 8.27
C ASN A 351 -1.64 -20.37 9.72
N ILE A 352 -1.03 -21.14 10.61
CA ILE A 352 -1.21 -21.01 12.07
C ILE A 352 0.13 -21.18 12.78
N THR A 353 0.24 -20.64 13.99
CA THR A 353 1.35 -20.91 14.93
C THR A 353 0.79 -21.28 16.31
N GLY A 354 1.67 -21.64 17.24
CA GLY A 354 1.29 -21.95 18.62
C GLY A 354 0.89 -23.40 18.80
N ASN A 355 -0.18 -23.66 19.56
CA ASN A 355 -0.67 -25.03 19.75
C ASN A 355 -1.44 -25.54 18.52
N PRO A 356 -1.58 -26.87 18.35
CA PRO A 356 -2.42 -27.43 17.30
C PRO A 356 -3.88 -26.94 17.41
N GLN A 357 -4.47 -26.55 16.28
CA GLN A 357 -5.81 -25.93 16.22
C GLN A 357 -6.68 -26.58 15.15
N TYR A 358 -8.01 -26.57 15.35
CA TYR A 358 -8.92 -26.81 14.23
C TYR A 358 -8.97 -25.59 13.33
N ILE A 359 -8.97 -25.84 12.02
CA ILE A 359 -9.16 -24.81 11.00
C ILE A 359 -10.51 -25.03 10.33
N GLN A 360 -11.30 -23.98 10.21
CA GLN A 360 -12.59 -23.99 9.55
C GLN A 360 -12.79 -22.69 8.75
N ALA A 361 -13.47 -22.79 7.62
CA ALA A 361 -13.76 -21.64 6.78
C ALA A 361 -15.16 -21.75 6.15
N TRP A 362 -15.88 -20.64 6.10
CA TRP A 362 -17.24 -20.53 5.57
C TRP A 362 -17.39 -19.34 4.63
N ILE A 363 -18.21 -19.47 3.60
CA ILE A 363 -18.64 -18.33 2.76
C ILE A 363 -20.16 -18.29 2.77
N ASP A 364 -20.73 -17.15 3.19
CA ASP A 364 -22.17 -16.85 3.15
C ASP A 364 -22.58 -16.65 1.68
N TYR A 365 -22.83 -17.77 1.00
CA TYR A 365 -23.06 -17.83 -0.43
C TYR A 365 -24.40 -17.24 -0.81
N ASP A 366 -25.43 -17.36 0.03
CA ASP A 366 -26.76 -16.82 -0.25
C ASP A 366 -26.97 -15.39 0.29
N ASN A 367 -25.98 -14.84 1.02
CA ASN A 367 -26.01 -13.51 1.63
C ASN A 367 -27.14 -13.35 2.66
N SER A 368 -27.48 -14.43 3.36
CA SER A 368 -28.52 -14.46 4.38
C SER A 368 -28.09 -13.76 5.67
N GLY A 369 -26.78 -13.71 5.96
CA GLY A 369 -26.21 -13.29 7.24
C GLY A 369 -26.16 -14.41 8.29
N THR A 370 -26.58 -15.62 7.94
CA THR A 370 -26.31 -16.86 8.68
C THR A 370 -25.24 -17.68 7.96
N PHE A 371 -24.73 -18.73 8.61
CA PHE A 371 -23.85 -19.68 7.96
C PHE A 371 -24.45 -21.07 8.04
N GLU A 372 -25.01 -21.56 6.93
CA GLU A 372 -25.61 -22.90 6.87
C GLU A 372 -24.53 -23.99 6.73
N THR A 373 -24.93 -25.24 6.98
CA THR A 373 -24.02 -26.38 6.82
C THR A 373 -23.45 -26.53 5.39
N SER A 374 -24.18 -26.08 4.37
CA SER A 374 -23.73 -26.05 2.97
C SER A 374 -22.65 -24.99 2.69
N GLU A 375 -22.45 -24.07 3.61
CA GLU A 375 -21.54 -22.93 3.46
C GLU A 375 -20.18 -23.17 4.13
N LEU A 376 -20.00 -24.30 4.81
CA LEU A 376 -18.69 -24.75 5.28
C LEU A 376 -17.85 -25.19 4.07
N VAL A 377 -16.95 -24.33 3.61
CA VAL A 377 -16.15 -24.55 2.40
C VAL A 377 -14.87 -25.35 2.68
N ALA A 378 -14.36 -25.29 3.90
CA ALA A 378 -13.15 -25.99 4.29
C ALA A 378 -13.13 -26.27 5.80
N ASN A 379 -12.68 -27.46 6.20
CA ASN A 379 -12.40 -27.77 7.59
C ASN A 379 -11.30 -28.85 7.74
N SER A 380 -10.53 -28.76 8.82
CA SER A 380 -9.65 -29.81 9.27
C SER A 380 -10.43 -30.86 10.08
N ILE A 381 -10.17 -32.15 9.86
CA ILE A 381 -10.82 -33.26 10.61
C ILE A 381 -10.22 -33.38 12.02
N THR A 382 -8.92 -33.18 12.13
CA THR A 382 -8.17 -33.13 13.39
C THR A 382 -7.50 -31.78 13.51
N LYS A 383 -7.03 -31.43 14.71
CA LYS A 383 -6.18 -30.25 14.89
C LYS A 383 -4.95 -30.35 13.99
N VAL A 384 -4.63 -29.26 13.31
CA VAL A 384 -3.46 -29.14 12.45
C VAL A 384 -2.22 -29.04 13.33
N PRO A 385 -1.24 -29.95 13.22
CA PRO A 385 -0.04 -29.92 14.04
C PRO A 385 0.85 -28.74 13.66
N THR A 386 1.45 -28.08 14.67
CA THR A 386 2.35 -26.95 14.50
C THR A 386 3.82 -27.38 14.64
N PRO A 387 4.68 -27.18 13.61
CA PRO A 387 6.10 -27.46 13.73
C PRO A 387 6.77 -26.51 14.73
N ASN A 388 7.44 -27.06 15.75
CA ASN A 388 8.21 -26.28 16.73
C ASN A 388 7.41 -25.20 17.50
N GLY A 389 6.07 -25.33 17.56
CA GLY A 389 5.20 -24.41 18.30
C GLY A 389 5.15 -22.99 17.71
N PHE A 390 5.89 -22.06 18.30
CA PHE A 390 5.78 -20.60 18.07
C PHE A 390 6.71 -20.02 17.02
N THR A 391 7.69 -20.78 16.55
CA THR A 391 8.79 -20.24 15.75
C THR A 391 8.59 -20.42 14.25
N THR A 392 7.60 -21.19 13.82
CA THR A 392 7.37 -21.52 12.42
C THR A 392 5.90 -21.78 12.16
N ASP A 393 5.38 -21.18 11.09
CA ASP A 393 4.02 -21.38 10.64
C ASP A 393 3.78 -22.82 10.17
N ALA A 394 2.70 -23.42 10.63
CA ALA A 394 2.10 -24.58 9.99
C ALA A 394 1.25 -24.11 8.81
N ILE A 395 1.47 -24.69 7.64
CA ILE A 395 0.74 -24.36 6.42
C ILE A 395 -0.36 -25.38 6.21
N TRP A 396 -1.61 -24.93 6.15
CA TRP A 396 -2.75 -25.77 5.81
C TRP A 396 -3.42 -25.27 4.54
N THR A 397 -3.72 -26.18 3.60
CA THR A 397 -4.35 -25.82 2.33
C THR A 397 -5.57 -26.67 2.04
N LYS A 398 -6.56 -26.05 1.40
CA LYS A 398 -7.76 -26.72 0.90
C LYS A 398 -8.22 -26.08 -0.40
N ASN A 399 -8.74 -26.89 -1.30
CA ASN A 399 -9.38 -26.40 -2.51
C ASN A 399 -10.86 -26.09 -2.24
N ILE A 400 -11.31 -24.92 -2.70
CA ILE A 400 -12.71 -24.48 -2.62
C ILE A 400 -13.24 -24.21 -4.04
N VAL A 401 -14.52 -24.48 -4.25
CA VAL A 401 -15.22 -24.22 -5.51
C VAL A 401 -16.54 -23.51 -5.19
N PRO A 402 -16.64 -22.18 -5.43
CA PRO A 402 -17.88 -21.46 -5.20
C PRO A 402 -19.02 -21.98 -6.10
N PRO A 403 -20.22 -22.25 -5.56
CA PRO A 403 -21.31 -22.83 -6.32
C PRO A 403 -21.99 -21.79 -7.23
N VAL A 404 -22.60 -22.25 -8.34
CA VAL A 404 -23.40 -21.40 -9.24
C VAL A 404 -24.62 -20.76 -8.59
N THR A 405 -25.09 -21.34 -7.48
CA THR A 405 -26.27 -20.85 -6.74
C THR A 405 -25.94 -19.67 -5.84
N ALA A 406 -24.67 -19.29 -5.71
CA ALA A 406 -24.26 -18.19 -4.86
C ALA A 406 -24.71 -16.83 -5.42
N THR A 407 -24.97 -15.89 -4.52
CA THR A 407 -25.30 -14.51 -4.83
C THR A 407 -24.12 -13.83 -5.53
N LEU A 408 -24.35 -13.36 -6.75
CA LEU A 408 -23.30 -12.77 -7.59
C LEU A 408 -23.21 -11.25 -7.43
N ASN A 409 -22.04 -10.70 -7.72
CA ASN A 409 -21.73 -9.26 -7.77
C ASN A 409 -22.09 -8.49 -6.49
N THR A 410 -22.17 -9.19 -5.37
CA THR A 410 -22.48 -8.64 -4.05
C THR A 410 -21.35 -9.05 -3.11
N PRO A 411 -20.87 -8.15 -2.23
CA PRO A 411 -19.95 -8.53 -1.16
C PRO A 411 -20.58 -9.58 -0.24
N LEU A 412 -19.91 -10.72 -0.11
CA LEU A 412 -20.29 -11.84 0.75
C LEU A 412 -19.27 -11.98 1.88
N ARG A 413 -19.73 -12.50 3.03
CA ARG A 413 -18.87 -12.72 4.19
C ARG A 413 -18.10 -14.03 4.04
N PHE A 414 -16.78 -13.96 4.18
CA PHE A 414 -15.90 -15.11 4.25
C PHE A 414 -15.31 -15.20 5.66
N ARG A 415 -15.70 -16.20 6.44
CA ARG A 415 -15.23 -16.40 7.82
C ARG A 415 -14.16 -17.47 7.86
N VAL A 416 -13.05 -17.18 8.52
CA VAL A 416 -11.98 -18.13 8.84
C VAL A 416 -11.85 -18.25 10.35
N ARG A 417 -11.64 -19.47 10.83
CA ARG A 417 -11.42 -19.77 12.24
C ARG A 417 -10.22 -20.70 12.36
N ALA A 418 -9.29 -20.34 13.23
CA ALA A 418 -8.27 -21.24 13.75
C ALA A 418 -8.31 -21.19 15.28
N SER A 419 -8.69 -22.29 15.92
CA SER A 419 -8.96 -22.32 17.36
C SER A 419 -9.02 -23.73 17.94
N GLU A 420 -9.08 -23.80 19.26
CA GLU A 420 -9.28 -25.05 20.01
C GLU A 420 -10.65 -25.68 19.78
N GLU A 421 -11.71 -24.87 19.74
CA GLU A 421 -13.09 -25.34 19.52
C GLU A 421 -13.51 -25.27 18.06
N THR A 422 -14.58 -25.98 17.72
CA THR A 422 -15.23 -25.89 16.41
C THR A 422 -16.57 -25.18 16.47
N GLY A 423 -17.02 -24.65 15.34
CA GLY A 423 -18.36 -24.08 15.16
C GLY A 423 -18.33 -22.63 14.73
N VAL A 424 -19.32 -22.22 13.95
CA VAL A 424 -19.30 -20.92 13.27
C VAL A 424 -19.54 -19.71 14.19
N CYS A 425 -20.30 -19.93 15.29
CA CYS A 425 -20.63 -18.91 16.30
C CYS A 425 -20.03 -19.19 17.67
N THR A 426 -19.19 -20.22 17.81
CA THR A 426 -18.62 -20.58 19.11
C THR A 426 -17.56 -19.54 19.51
N THR A 427 -17.64 -18.97 20.70
CA THR A 427 -16.53 -18.13 21.21
C THR A 427 -15.28 -19.00 21.42
N PRO A 428 -14.13 -18.69 20.79
CA PRO A 428 -12.91 -19.45 21.01
C PRO A 428 -12.34 -19.15 22.40
N ALA A 429 -12.02 -20.18 23.18
CA ALA A 429 -11.23 -19.98 24.40
C ALA A 429 -9.75 -19.73 24.04
N TYR A 430 -9.28 -20.41 22.99
CA TYR A 430 -7.97 -20.23 22.37
C TYR A 430 -8.12 -20.11 20.86
N GLY A 431 -7.28 -19.27 20.24
CA GLY A 431 -7.34 -18.96 18.82
C GLY A 431 -8.13 -17.71 18.49
N GLN A 432 -8.47 -17.57 17.21
CA GLN A 432 -9.09 -16.38 16.67
C GLN A 432 -10.05 -16.72 15.51
N VAL A 433 -11.06 -15.87 15.33
CA VAL A 433 -11.96 -15.86 14.17
C VAL A 433 -11.73 -14.58 13.38
N GLU A 434 -11.63 -14.69 12.06
CA GLU A 434 -11.41 -13.56 11.16
C GLU A 434 -12.48 -13.53 10.06
N ASP A 435 -13.10 -12.36 9.83
CA ASP A 435 -14.06 -12.17 8.74
C ASP A 435 -13.45 -11.32 7.61
N TYR A 436 -13.62 -11.77 6.38
CA TYR A 436 -13.15 -11.18 5.12
C TYR A 436 -14.31 -10.97 4.14
N THR A 437 -14.00 -10.35 3.00
CA THR A 437 -14.99 -10.10 1.94
C THR A 437 -14.66 -10.89 0.67
N VAL A 438 -15.65 -11.58 0.11
CA VAL A 438 -15.54 -12.21 -1.21
C VAL A 438 -16.66 -11.69 -2.10
N THR A 439 -16.35 -11.31 -3.34
CA THR A 439 -17.36 -11.03 -4.36
C THR A 439 -17.33 -12.14 -5.39
N LEU A 440 -18.45 -12.83 -5.58
CA LEU A 440 -18.55 -13.88 -6.60
C LEU A 440 -19.04 -13.32 -7.92
N LYS A 441 -18.35 -13.67 -9.00
CA LYS A 441 -18.67 -13.31 -10.37
C LYS A 441 -19.21 -14.54 -11.10
N PRO A 442 -20.01 -14.34 -12.16
CA PRO A 442 -20.35 -15.43 -13.07
C PRO A 442 -19.08 -16.17 -13.51
N SER A 443 -19.22 -17.46 -13.77
CA SER A 443 -18.10 -18.23 -14.29
C SER A 443 -17.63 -17.59 -15.59
N THR A 444 -16.34 -17.26 -15.67
CA THR A 444 -15.72 -16.80 -16.92
C THR A 444 -15.34 -17.96 -17.83
N ILE A 445 -16.02 -19.11 -17.71
CA ILE A 445 -15.98 -20.11 -18.78
C ILE A 445 -16.53 -19.37 -20.01
N LEU A 446 -15.61 -18.93 -20.88
CA LEU A 446 -15.88 -18.80 -22.29
C LEU A 446 -16.41 -20.17 -22.68
N ASN A 447 -17.73 -20.32 -22.63
CA ASN A 447 -18.37 -21.38 -23.34
C ASN A 447 -17.87 -21.18 -24.77
N THR A 448 -16.97 -22.05 -25.23
CA THR A 448 -17.06 -22.50 -26.59
C THR A 448 -18.44 -23.12 -26.66
N ASN A 449 -19.45 -22.28 -26.88
CA ASN A 449 -20.64 -22.73 -27.53
C ASN A 449 -20.09 -23.34 -28.81
N GLU A 450 -19.91 -24.66 -28.82
CA GLU A 450 -20.28 -25.42 -29.99
C GLU A 450 -21.77 -25.13 -30.19
N GLN A 451 -22.05 -23.93 -30.71
CA GLN A 451 -23.25 -23.74 -31.49
C GLN A 451 -23.15 -24.83 -32.55
N LYS A 452 -24.07 -25.79 -32.46
CA LYS A 452 -24.48 -26.57 -33.61
C LYS A 452 -24.49 -25.64 -34.82
N ALA A 453 -23.69 -26.01 -35.81
CA ALA A 453 -23.30 -25.22 -36.96
C ALA A 453 -24.35 -24.20 -37.41
N ASP A 454 -24.06 -22.92 -37.20
CA ASP A 454 -24.40 -21.92 -38.19
C ASP A 454 -23.10 -21.46 -38.87
N SER A 455 -23.03 -21.74 -40.17
CA SER A 455 -22.00 -21.37 -41.13
C SER A 455 -21.01 -20.27 -40.68
N LYS A 456 -19.87 -20.66 -40.07
CA LYS A 456 -18.76 -19.75 -39.75
C LYS A 456 -18.44 -18.88 -40.96
N PHE A 457 -18.26 -17.57 -40.77
CA PHE A 457 -17.71 -16.71 -41.82
C PHE A 457 -16.27 -17.16 -42.09
N VAL A 458 -16.01 -17.66 -43.29
CA VAL A 458 -14.69 -18.15 -43.73
C VAL A 458 -14.24 -17.23 -44.86
N ILE A 459 -13.00 -16.78 -44.79
CA ILE A 459 -12.34 -16.00 -45.83
C ILE A 459 -10.93 -16.55 -46.06
N GLY A 460 -10.56 -16.71 -47.32
CA GLY A 460 -9.26 -17.25 -47.74
C GLY A 460 -8.59 -16.34 -48.76
N TYR A 461 -7.26 -16.38 -48.80
CA TYR A 461 -6.47 -15.65 -49.79
C TYR A 461 -6.31 -16.45 -51.08
N ALA A 462 -6.74 -15.86 -52.19
CA ALA A 462 -6.56 -16.38 -53.54
C ALA A 462 -5.29 -15.78 -54.16
N LYS A 463 -4.19 -16.54 -54.14
CA LYS A 463 -2.87 -16.11 -54.62
C LYS A 463 -2.84 -15.71 -56.09
N LYS A 464 -3.66 -16.35 -56.93
CA LYS A 464 -3.68 -16.12 -58.39
C LYS A 464 -4.16 -14.72 -58.75
N ASP A 465 -5.16 -14.22 -58.02
CA ASP A 465 -5.87 -12.97 -58.33
C ASP A 465 -5.57 -11.86 -57.31
N ASN A 466 -4.76 -12.17 -56.30
CA ASN A 466 -4.42 -11.29 -55.18
C ASN A 466 -5.65 -10.74 -54.43
N LYS A 467 -6.61 -11.61 -54.15
CA LYS A 467 -7.88 -11.25 -53.49
C LYS A 467 -8.15 -12.10 -52.26
N LEU A 468 -9.03 -11.60 -51.39
CA LEU A 468 -9.68 -12.39 -50.36
C LEU A 468 -11.06 -12.83 -50.83
N ILE A 469 -11.38 -14.11 -50.68
CA ILE A 469 -12.67 -14.70 -51.08
C ILE A 469 -13.33 -15.31 -49.86
N SER A 470 -14.58 -14.97 -49.62
CA SER A 470 -15.35 -15.40 -48.45
C SER A 470 -16.62 -16.19 -48.81
N ASN A 471 -17.18 -16.90 -47.83
CA ASN A 471 -18.43 -17.64 -48.03
C ASN A 471 -19.70 -16.76 -47.92
N LYS A 472 -19.60 -15.54 -47.39
CA LYS A 472 -20.69 -14.55 -47.19
C LYS A 472 -20.27 -13.17 -47.71
N ILE A 473 -21.19 -12.21 -47.83
CA ILE A 473 -20.84 -10.84 -48.24
C ILE A 473 -19.97 -10.19 -47.15
N ILE A 474 -18.91 -9.47 -47.56
CA ILE A 474 -17.90 -8.93 -46.64
C ILE A 474 -18.41 -7.66 -45.95
N GLY A 475 -19.01 -6.72 -46.67
CA GLY A 475 -19.38 -5.42 -46.12
C GLY A 475 -18.15 -4.59 -45.73
N ASN A 476 -18.18 -3.93 -44.57
CA ASN A 476 -17.09 -3.09 -44.09
C ASN A 476 -15.90 -3.94 -43.59
N TYR A 477 -14.70 -3.63 -44.08
CA TYR A 477 -13.49 -4.35 -43.70
C TYR A 477 -12.29 -3.43 -43.41
N LYS A 478 -11.38 -3.96 -42.59
CA LYS A 478 -10.05 -3.37 -42.30
C LYS A 478 -9.01 -4.49 -42.27
N ILE A 479 -7.84 -4.27 -42.87
CA ILE A 479 -6.72 -5.21 -42.93
C ILE A 479 -5.53 -4.60 -42.20
N TYR A 480 -4.93 -5.38 -41.31
CA TYR A 480 -3.78 -5.01 -40.50
C TYR A 480 -2.63 -5.99 -40.71
N ASP A 481 -1.40 -5.51 -40.56
CA ASP A 481 -0.25 -6.40 -40.37
C ASP A 481 -0.15 -6.91 -38.92
N MET A 482 0.79 -7.81 -38.66
CA MET A 482 1.00 -8.37 -37.31
C MET A 482 1.51 -7.37 -36.27
N SER A 483 1.97 -6.17 -36.68
CA SER A 483 2.34 -5.09 -35.76
C SER A 483 1.13 -4.22 -35.37
N GLY A 484 -0.04 -4.48 -35.95
CA GLY A 484 -1.26 -3.70 -35.73
C GLY A 484 -1.36 -2.46 -36.63
N LYS A 485 -0.48 -2.30 -37.62
CA LYS A 485 -0.54 -1.19 -38.59
C LYS A 485 -1.64 -1.48 -39.60
N LEU A 486 -2.52 -0.49 -39.83
CA LEU A 486 -3.58 -0.57 -40.84
C LEU A 486 -2.97 -0.52 -42.26
N ILE A 487 -3.23 -1.55 -43.06
CA ILE A 487 -2.73 -1.72 -44.42
C ILE A 487 -3.78 -1.31 -45.46
N GLN A 488 -5.04 -1.69 -45.24
CA GLN A 488 -6.14 -1.41 -46.18
C GLN A 488 -7.47 -1.34 -45.42
N LYS A 489 -8.43 -0.53 -45.89
CA LYS A 489 -9.82 -0.52 -45.40
C LYS A 489 -10.78 -0.21 -46.53
N GLY A 490 -12.03 -0.64 -46.42
CA GLY A 490 -13.06 -0.31 -47.39
C GLY A 490 -14.38 -0.99 -47.09
N THR A 491 -15.27 -0.97 -48.07
CA THR A 491 -16.56 -1.67 -48.06
C THR A 491 -16.65 -2.52 -49.32
N SER A 492 -17.14 -3.75 -49.21
CA SER A 492 -17.40 -4.63 -50.35
C SER A 492 -18.80 -5.23 -50.25
N ASP A 493 -19.64 -4.94 -51.23
CA ASP A 493 -20.99 -5.54 -51.33
C ASP A 493 -20.93 -6.94 -51.96
N SER A 494 -19.73 -7.48 -52.19
CA SER A 494 -19.48 -8.80 -52.73
C SER A 494 -18.84 -9.73 -51.70
N LYS A 495 -18.57 -10.98 -52.10
CA LYS A 495 -17.82 -11.95 -51.30
C LYS A 495 -16.31 -11.81 -51.47
N GLU A 496 -15.85 -10.81 -52.22
CA GLU A 496 -14.46 -10.62 -52.62
C GLU A 496 -13.91 -9.26 -52.19
N VAL A 497 -12.62 -9.21 -51.87
CA VAL A 497 -11.86 -7.98 -51.64
C VAL A 497 -10.53 -8.06 -52.39
N ASP A 498 -10.30 -7.12 -53.30
CA ASP A 498 -9.02 -6.90 -53.96
C ASP A 498 -7.99 -6.34 -52.97
N LEU A 499 -6.80 -6.97 -52.87
CA LEU A 499 -5.73 -6.48 -52.02
C LEU A 499 -4.85 -5.48 -52.79
N THR A 500 -4.75 -4.25 -52.31
CA THR A 500 -4.01 -3.17 -52.98
C THR A 500 -2.52 -3.13 -52.65
N PHE A 501 -2.06 -4.00 -51.75
CA PHE A 501 -0.65 -4.16 -51.38
C PHE A 501 -0.05 -5.42 -52.04
N SER A 502 1.28 -5.54 -52.08
CA SER A 502 1.99 -6.67 -52.74
C SER A 502 2.90 -7.47 -51.81
N GLN A 503 3.17 -6.99 -50.60
CA GLN A 503 4.07 -7.65 -49.65
C GLN A 503 3.49 -8.99 -49.18
N SER A 504 4.32 -10.03 -49.16
CA SER A 504 4.00 -11.33 -48.56
C SER A 504 4.14 -11.26 -47.06
N GLY A 505 3.25 -11.94 -46.35
CA GLY A 505 3.23 -11.88 -44.89
C GLY A 505 1.93 -12.40 -44.30
N VAL A 506 1.87 -12.34 -42.98
CA VAL A 506 0.68 -12.67 -42.20
C VAL A 506 -0.10 -11.38 -41.95
N TYR A 507 -1.39 -11.40 -42.24
CA TYR A 507 -2.28 -10.26 -42.07
C TYR A 507 -3.55 -10.69 -41.32
N ILE A 508 -4.22 -9.71 -40.71
CA ILE A 508 -5.51 -9.90 -40.05
C ILE A 508 -6.53 -9.02 -40.76
N ILE A 509 -7.61 -9.63 -41.25
CA ILE A 509 -8.79 -8.89 -41.73
C ILE A 509 -9.85 -8.87 -40.63
N MET A 510 -10.36 -7.69 -40.34
CA MET A 510 -11.52 -7.47 -39.49
C MET A 510 -12.74 -7.16 -40.35
N VAL A 511 -13.81 -7.94 -40.18
CA VAL A 511 -15.08 -7.82 -40.90
C VAL A 511 -16.22 -7.95 -39.88
N ASN A 512 -17.02 -6.91 -39.68
CA ASN A 512 -18.01 -6.84 -38.59
C ASN A 512 -17.36 -7.20 -37.24
N SER A 513 -17.82 -8.28 -36.59
CA SER A 513 -17.27 -8.84 -35.34
C SER A 513 -16.29 -10.02 -35.57
N TYR A 514 -15.95 -10.35 -36.82
CA TYR A 514 -14.97 -11.39 -37.16
C TYR A 514 -13.56 -10.80 -37.30
N SER A 515 -12.59 -11.48 -36.70
CA SER A 515 -11.16 -11.23 -36.89
C SER A 515 -10.53 -12.51 -37.45
N ILE A 516 -10.00 -12.45 -38.68
CA ILE A 516 -9.49 -13.62 -39.39
C ILE A 516 -8.09 -13.37 -39.88
N LYS A 517 -7.18 -14.28 -39.51
CA LYS A 517 -5.81 -14.30 -39.99
C LYS A 517 -5.75 -14.97 -41.38
N PHE A 518 -5.04 -14.34 -42.31
CA PHE A 518 -4.71 -14.93 -43.61
C PHE A 518 -3.23 -14.75 -43.92
N ASN A 519 -2.69 -15.70 -44.68
CA ASN A 519 -1.31 -15.65 -45.17
C ASN A 519 -1.36 -15.31 -46.66
N LYS A 520 -0.62 -14.28 -47.05
CA LYS A 520 -0.47 -13.85 -48.44
C LYS A 520 0.79 -14.38 -49.09
#